data_AF-A0A354WA47-F1
#
_entry.id   AF-A0A354WA47-F1
#
_cell.length_a   1.000
_cell.length_b   1.000
_cell.length_c   1.000
_cell.angle_alpha   90.00
_cell.angle_beta   90.00
_cell.angle_gamma   90.00
#
_symmetry.space_group_name_H-M   'P 1'
#
loop_
_entity.id
_entity.type
_entity.pdbx_description
1 polymer ?
#
loop_
_entity_poly.entity_id
_entity_poly.type
_entity_poly.pdbx_seq_one_letter_code
_entity_poly.pdbx_strand_id
1 'polypeptide(L)'
;CVISFMDRYAKNNTRLKKIEKEQNIKIYSFEDIPEVFSVFLPSIAKIANQYNMQLFSCAESCDLDSYGIKHGKCIDDDYINQVFQIEVNHKKDSSQREACGCVKSKDIGMYDTCLFGCQYCYATTSFDKARENHRQHNPDSPSLIGWYDIEPKFQPKQLEITNLFG
;
A
#
# COMPACT_ATOMS: atom_id res chain seq x y z
N CYS A 1 10.85 6.17 7.85
CA CYS A 1 11.14 4.92 7.10
C CYS A 1 10.04 3.91 7.42
N VAL A 2 9.51 3.21 6.43
CA VAL A 2 8.40 2.26 6.60
C VAL A 2 8.87 0.86 6.25
N ILE A 3 8.55 -0.13 7.09
CA ILE A 3 8.81 -1.55 6.85
C ILE A 3 7.48 -2.32 6.81
N SER A 4 7.50 -3.45 6.12
CA SER A 4 6.40 -4.43 6.09
C SER A 4 6.97 -5.81 5.79
N PHE A 5 6.26 -6.85 6.20
CA PHE A 5 6.59 -8.22 5.84
C PHE A 5 5.76 -8.70 4.65
N MET A 6 6.26 -9.71 3.93
CA MET A 6 5.58 -10.22 2.74
C MET A 6 4.46 -11.18 3.15
N ASP A 7 3.23 -10.83 2.80
CA ASP A 7 2.08 -11.70 2.99
C ASP A 7 1.84 -12.62 1.79
N ARG A 8 1.37 -13.84 2.07
CA ARG A 8 0.77 -14.69 1.04
C ARG A 8 -0.63 -14.20 0.70
N TYR A 9 -0.88 -14.00 -0.58
CA TYR A 9 -2.18 -13.66 -1.14
C TYR A 9 -2.67 -14.79 -2.03
N ALA A 10 -4.00 -14.96 -2.15
CA ALA A 10 -4.58 -15.93 -3.08
C ALA A 10 -3.99 -15.81 -4.50
N LYS A 11 -3.69 -14.57 -4.94
CA LYS A 11 -3.15 -14.24 -6.26
C LYS A 11 -1.71 -14.69 -6.49
N ASN A 12 -0.88 -14.75 -5.45
CA ASN A 12 0.55 -15.13 -5.56
C ASN A 12 0.83 -16.55 -5.05
N ASN A 13 -0.10 -17.16 -4.30
CA ASN A 13 0.14 -18.43 -3.60
C ASN A 13 0.54 -19.59 -4.53
N THR A 14 -0.11 -19.73 -5.69
CA THR A 14 0.25 -20.78 -6.66
C THR A 14 1.68 -20.63 -7.16
N ARG A 15 2.13 -19.40 -7.42
CA ARG A 15 3.50 -19.11 -7.85
C ARG A 15 4.50 -19.39 -6.74
N LEU A 16 4.20 -18.95 -5.52
CA LEU A 16 5.05 -19.19 -4.36
C LEU A 16 5.21 -20.69 -4.08
N LYS A 17 4.11 -21.46 -4.07
CA LYS A 17 4.15 -22.93 -3.91
C LYS A 17 4.97 -23.63 -4.99
N LYS A 18 4.87 -23.16 -6.23
CA LYS A 18 5.66 -23.68 -7.34
C LYS A 18 7.16 -23.49 -7.07
N ILE A 19 7.57 -22.31 -6.64
CA ILE A 19 8.98 -22.01 -6.32
C ILE A 19 9.46 -22.81 -5.12
N GLU A 20 8.66 -22.93 -4.06
CA GLU A 20 9.01 -23.77 -2.90
C GLU A 20 9.35 -25.20 -3.33
N LYS A 21 8.53 -25.77 -4.23
CA LYS A 21 8.76 -27.12 -4.78
C LYS A 21 9.96 -27.19 -5.72
N GLU A 22 10.05 -26.29 -6.70
CA GLU A 22 11.06 -26.35 -7.77
C GLU A 22 12.46 -25.97 -7.29
N GLN A 23 12.56 -25.03 -6.35
CA GLN A 23 13.83 -24.55 -5.81
C GLN A 23 14.18 -25.20 -4.48
N ASN A 24 13.32 -26.09 -3.96
CA ASN A 24 13.48 -26.71 -2.64
C ASN A 24 13.71 -25.67 -1.53
N ILE A 25 12.94 -24.59 -1.56
CA ILE A 25 12.95 -23.53 -0.53
C ILE A 25 11.67 -23.58 0.29
N LYS A 26 11.72 -22.99 1.49
CA LYS A 26 10.55 -22.80 2.34
C LYS A 26 10.36 -21.31 2.60
N ILE A 27 9.12 -20.84 2.47
CA ILE A 27 8.75 -19.46 2.77
C ILE A 27 7.90 -19.46 4.04
N TYR A 28 8.45 -18.88 5.10
CA TYR A 28 7.84 -18.76 6.41
C TYR A 28 7.17 -17.40 6.58
N SER A 29 6.13 -17.36 7.42
CA SER A 29 5.63 -16.09 7.97
C SER A 29 6.66 -15.56 8.97
N PHE A 30 6.79 -14.25 9.08
CA PHE A 30 7.84 -13.67 9.93
C PHE A 30 7.58 -13.93 11.43
N GLU A 31 6.32 -14.10 11.79
CA GLU A 31 5.85 -14.44 13.14
C GLU A 31 6.38 -15.80 13.61
N ASP A 32 6.67 -16.70 12.67
CA ASP A 32 7.20 -18.04 12.95
C ASP A 32 8.73 -18.05 13.13
N ILE A 33 9.40 -16.89 13.01
CA ILE A 33 10.87 -16.77 13.05
C ILE A 33 11.28 -15.96 14.30
N PRO A 34 11.67 -16.61 15.41
CA PRO A 34 12.06 -15.94 16.64
C PRO A 34 13.18 -14.89 16.47
N GLU A 35 14.10 -15.12 15.53
CA GLU A 35 15.20 -14.22 15.19
C GLU A 35 14.72 -12.88 14.62
N VAL A 36 13.50 -12.82 14.04
CA VAL A 36 12.92 -11.55 13.58
C VAL A 36 12.70 -10.61 14.78
N PHE A 37 12.14 -11.13 15.86
CA PHE A 37 11.85 -10.36 17.07
C PHE A 37 13.08 -10.15 17.96
N SER A 38 13.90 -11.18 18.13
CA SER A 38 15.06 -11.11 19.02
C SER A 38 16.28 -10.40 18.41
N VAL A 39 16.40 -10.35 17.09
CA VAL A 39 17.60 -9.81 16.40
C VAL A 39 17.23 -8.74 15.38
N PHE A 40 16.40 -9.07 14.39
CA PHE A 40 16.20 -8.21 13.22
C PHE A 40 15.53 -6.87 13.58
N LEU A 41 14.38 -6.91 14.25
CA LEU A 41 13.61 -5.73 14.65
C LEU A 41 14.41 -4.79 15.57
N PRO A 42 15.07 -5.26 16.65
CA PRO A 42 15.96 -4.42 17.45
C PRO A 42 17.11 -3.81 16.64
N SER A 43 17.70 -4.60 15.74
CA SER A 43 18.87 -4.16 14.95
C SER A 43 18.50 -3.06 13.96
N ILE A 44 17.42 -3.23 13.21
CA ILE A 44 16.98 -2.22 12.24
C ILE A 44 16.49 -0.95 12.95
N ALA A 45 15.81 -1.07 14.09
CA ALA A 45 15.41 0.07 14.90
C ALA A 45 16.61 0.85 15.45
N LYS A 46 17.63 0.14 15.95
CA LYS A 46 18.89 0.77 16.37
C LYS A 46 19.55 1.53 15.22
N ILE A 47 19.68 0.90 14.05
CA ILE A 47 20.30 1.54 12.87
C ILE A 47 19.49 2.79 12.48
N ALA A 48 18.18 2.69 12.35
CA ALA A 48 17.35 3.82 11.96
C ALA A 48 17.48 5.00 12.93
N ASN A 49 17.48 4.73 14.24
CA ASN A 49 17.70 5.73 15.28
C ASN A 49 19.08 6.40 15.18
N GLN A 50 20.15 5.65 14.87
CA GLN A 50 21.49 6.21 14.67
C GLN A 50 21.55 7.24 13.53
N TYR A 51 20.63 7.13 12.57
CA TYR A 51 20.51 8.06 11.45
C TYR A 51 19.32 9.02 11.58
N ASN A 52 18.74 9.16 12.79
CA ASN A 52 17.58 10.01 13.07
C ASN A 52 16.36 9.71 12.18
N MET A 53 16.18 8.44 11.80
CA MET A 53 15.04 7.97 11.03
C MET A 53 14.05 7.25 11.94
N GLN A 54 12.83 7.78 12.08
CA GLN A 54 11.74 7.07 12.73
C GLN A 54 11.31 5.87 11.85
N LEU A 55 11.21 4.69 12.47
CA LEU A 55 10.64 3.51 11.84
C LEU A 55 9.14 3.40 12.08
N PHE A 56 8.45 2.97 11.03
CA PHE A 56 7.05 2.64 11.07
C PHE A 56 6.81 1.27 10.44
N SER A 57 5.82 0.52 10.93
CA SER A 57 5.30 -0.68 10.30
C SER A 57 4.03 -0.37 9.51
N CYS A 58 3.77 -1.10 8.42
CA CYS A 58 2.57 -0.91 7.60
C CYS A 58 1.57 -2.06 7.79
N ALA A 59 0.50 -1.79 8.55
CA ALA A 59 -0.62 -2.71 8.78
C ALA A 59 -0.17 -4.09 9.32
N GLU A 60 0.88 -4.10 10.13
CA GLU A 60 1.28 -5.24 10.94
C GLU A 60 0.42 -5.27 12.22
N SER A 61 -0.13 -6.43 12.57
CA SER A 61 -1.01 -6.59 13.73
C SER A 61 -0.26 -6.85 15.04
N CYS A 62 1.02 -7.22 14.96
CA CYS A 62 1.85 -7.46 16.14
C CYS A 62 2.32 -6.13 16.77
N ASP A 63 2.49 -6.15 18.08
CA ASP A 63 3.04 -5.01 18.81
C ASP A 63 4.54 -4.88 18.53
N LEU A 64 4.89 -3.89 17.70
CA LEU A 64 6.27 -3.53 17.39
C LEU A 64 6.73 -2.25 18.12
N ASP A 65 5.84 -1.62 18.88
CA ASP A 65 6.13 -0.37 19.60
C ASP A 65 7.21 -0.59 20.66
N SER A 66 7.29 -1.80 21.23
CA SER A 66 8.35 -2.22 22.16
C SER A 66 9.76 -2.17 21.58
N TYR A 67 9.89 -2.24 20.24
CA TYR A 67 11.16 -2.08 19.52
C TYR A 67 11.40 -0.64 19.05
N GLY A 68 10.50 0.30 19.38
CA GLY A 68 10.53 1.67 18.88
C GLY A 68 9.99 1.82 17.46
N ILE A 69 9.29 0.82 16.93
CA ILE A 69 8.72 0.80 15.58
C ILE A 69 7.24 1.12 15.69
N LYS A 70 6.84 2.31 15.22
CA LYS A 70 5.47 2.81 15.36
C LYS A 70 4.55 2.24 14.29
N HIS A 71 3.25 2.24 14.52
CA HIS A 71 2.30 1.96 13.45
C HIS A 71 2.19 3.17 12.50
N GLY A 72 2.43 2.95 11.20
CA GLY A 72 2.42 4.02 10.20
C GLY A 72 1.10 4.15 9.44
N LYS A 73 0.87 5.34 8.88
CA LYS A 73 -0.17 5.61 7.88
C LYS A 73 0.52 5.99 6.56
N CYS A 74 0.18 5.34 5.45
CA CYS A 74 0.64 5.78 4.12
C CYS A 74 -0.11 7.02 3.65
N ILE A 75 -1.40 7.10 3.99
CA ILE A 75 -2.22 8.31 3.85
C ILE A 75 -2.48 8.79 5.27
N ASP A 76 -1.61 9.70 5.71
CA ASP A 76 -1.50 10.17 7.08
C ASP A 76 -2.09 11.58 7.18
N ASP A 77 -3.25 11.67 7.81
CA ASP A 77 -3.99 12.90 8.08
C ASP A 77 -3.21 13.89 8.95
N ASP A 78 -2.51 13.39 9.98
CA ASP A 78 -1.71 14.24 10.88
C ASP A 78 -0.52 14.83 10.10
N TYR A 79 0.14 14.02 9.29
CA TYR A 79 1.25 14.47 8.46
C TYR A 79 0.82 15.41 7.33
N ILE A 80 -0.33 15.14 6.69
CA ILE A 80 -0.90 16.03 5.67
C ILE A 80 -1.19 17.41 6.26
N ASN A 81 -1.82 17.47 7.44
CA ASN A 81 -2.05 18.73 8.14
C ASN A 81 -0.71 19.41 8.47
N GLN A 82 0.23 18.69 9.08
CA GLN A 82 1.52 19.25 9.47
C GLN A 82 2.27 19.89 8.29
N VAL A 83 2.31 19.23 7.13
CA VAL A 83 3.11 19.68 5.98
C VAL A 83 2.38 20.71 5.14
N PHE A 84 1.09 20.48 4.87
CA PHE A 84 0.34 21.29 3.90
C PHE A 84 -0.65 22.25 4.55
N GLN A 85 -0.87 22.15 5.87
CA GLN A 85 -1.89 22.90 6.61
C GLN A 85 -3.29 22.64 6.05
N ILE A 86 -3.53 21.40 5.58
CA ILE A 86 -4.80 20.94 5.03
C ILE A 86 -5.43 19.97 6.02
N GLU A 87 -6.63 20.29 6.46
CA GLU A 87 -7.45 19.35 7.23
C GLU A 87 -8.15 18.36 6.30
N VAL A 88 -8.00 17.07 6.59
CA VAL A 88 -8.62 15.97 5.84
C VAL A 88 -9.51 15.14 6.75
N ASN A 89 -10.25 14.20 6.18
CA ASN A 89 -11.05 13.28 6.98
C ASN A 89 -10.14 12.30 7.75
N HIS A 90 -10.25 12.28 9.08
CA HIS A 90 -9.51 11.39 9.99
C HIS A 90 -10.04 9.95 10.03
N LYS A 91 -11.15 9.65 9.34
CA LYS A 91 -11.75 8.32 9.35
C LYS A 91 -10.88 7.33 8.57
N LYS A 92 -10.47 6.26 9.25
CA LYS A 92 -9.85 5.07 8.64
C LYS A 92 -10.63 4.64 7.41
N ASP A 93 -9.90 4.32 6.36
CA ASP A 93 -10.49 3.68 5.19
C ASP A 93 -10.95 2.25 5.51
N SER A 94 -12.25 2.02 5.35
CA SER A 94 -12.89 0.73 5.63
C SER A 94 -12.52 -0.34 4.60
N SER A 95 -12.01 0.01 3.42
CA SER A 95 -11.54 -0.98 2.43
C SER A 95 -10.12 -1.47 2.67
N GLN A 96 -9.37 -0.85 3.60
CA GLN A 96 -8.01 -1.27 3.92
C GLN A 96 -7.99 -2.36 4.99
N ARG A 97 -6.86 -3.09 5.08
CA ARG A 97 -6.59 -4.11 6.10
C ARG A 97 -7.00 -3.63 7.50
N GLU A 98 -7.44 -4.54 8.36
CA GLU A 98 -7.94 -4.21 9.71
C GLU A 98 -6.89 -3.43 10.51
N ALA A 99 -5.65 -3.91 10.51
CA ALA A 99 -4.53 -3.25 11.18
C ALA A 99 -4.07 -1.95 10.50
N CYS A 100 -4.53 -1.59 9.31
CA CYS A 100 -4.05 -0.39 8.61
C CYS A 100 -4.58 0.90 9.25
N GLY A 101 -3.72 1.91 9.44
CA GLY A 101 -4.13 3.21 9.98
C GLY A 101 -4.56 4.26 8.94
N CYS A 102 -4.41 4.00 7.64
CA CYS A 102 -4.61 5.01 6.59
C CYS A 102 -6.03 5.59 6.59
N VAL A 103 -6.12 6.90 6.38
CA VAL A 103 -7.40 7.55 6.10
C VAL A 103 -7.89 7.29 4.68
N LYS A 104 -9.17 7.61 4.43
CA LYS A 104 -9.81 7.42 3.12
C LYS A 104 -9.03 8.06 1.98
N SER A 105 -8.78 7.27 0.95
CA SER A 105 -8.13 7.70 -0.28
C SER A 105 -8.69 6.94 -1.49
N LYS A 106 -8.24 7.35 -2.68
CA LYS A 106 -8.50 6.63 -3.94
C LYS A 106 -7.16 6.31 -4.58
N ASP A 107 -6.93 5.02 -4.77
CA ASP A 107 -5.77 4.52 -5.52
C ASP A 107 -5.95 4.84 -7.01
N ILE A 108 -4.88 5.36 -7.64
CA ILE A 108 -4.82 5.68 -9.07
C ILE A 108 -4.07 4.59 -9.86
N GLY A 109 -3.52 3.60 -9.18
CA GLY A 109 -2.81 2.47 -9.76
C GLY A 109 -3.75 1.45 -10.39
N MET A 110 -3.18 0.59 -11.24
CA MET A 110 -3.93 -0.46 -11.93
C MET A 110 -3.19 -1.78 -11.89
N TYR A 111 -3.88 -2.81 -11.39
CA TYR A 111 -3.38 -4.19 -11.36
C TYR A 111 -3.18 -4.75 -12.77
N ASP A 112 -2.40 -5.82 -12.85
CA ASP A 112 -2.09 -6.52 -14.10
C ASP A 112 -1.51 -5.58 -15.18
N THR A 113 -0.66 -4.62 -14.82
CA THR A 113 0.03 -3.73 -15.80
C THR A 113 1.55 -3.80 -15.69
N CYS A 114 2.06 -4.22 -14.52
CA CYS A 114 3.47 -4.30 -14.23
C CYS A 114 4.15 -5.50 -14.91
N LEU A 115 5.21 -5.23 -15.69
CA LEU A 115 5.95 -6.22 -16.46
C LEU A 115 7.12 -6.90 -15.71
N PHE A 116 7.44 -6.47 -14.49
CA PHE A 116 8.63 -6.97 -13.76
C PHE A 116 8.59 -8.47 -13.43
N GLY A 117 7.42 -9.11 -13.44
CA GLY A 117 7.32 -10.57 -13.27
C GLY A 117 7.64 -11.07 -11.86
N CYS A 118 7.56 -10.22 -10.84
CA CYS A 118 7.87 -10.59 -9.46
C CYS A 118 6.91 -11.71 -8.97
N GLN A 119 7.49 -12.81 -8.49
CA GLN A 119 6.73 -14.01 -8.11
C GLN A 119 5.83 -13.79 -6.89
N TYR A 120 6.27 -12.91 -5.99
CA TYR A 120 5.54 -12.49 -4.80
C TYR A 120 4.51 -11.37 -5.06
N CYS A 121 4.43 -10.83 -6.28
CA CYS A 121 3.54 -9.71 -6.58
C CYS A 121 2.07 -10.10 -6.34
N TYR A 122 1.37 -9.32 -5.50
CA TYR A 122 -0.07 -9.47 -5.27
C TYR A 122 -0.91 -8.68 -6.30
N ALA A 123 -0.33 -7.66 -6.93
CA ALA A 123 -0.99 -6.77 -7.89
C ALA A 123 -1.03 -7.33 -9.32
N THR A 124 -0.26 -8.39 -9.61
CA THR A 124 -0.27 -9.07 -10.91
C THR A 124 -0.80 -10.49 -10.75
N THR A 125 -2.01 -10.71 -11.25
CA THR A 125 -2.68 -12.02 -11.27
C THR A 125 -2.12 -12.90 -12.38
N SER A 126 -1.82 -12.31 -13.55
CA SER A 126 -1.28 -13.01 -14.72
C SER A 126 -0.23 -12.17 -15.43
N PHE A 127 0.93 -12.76 -15.74
CA PHE A 127 1.98 -12.09 -16.50
C PHE A 127 1.62 -11.91 -17.97
N ASP A 128 0.81 -12.81 -18.54
CA ASP A 128 0.26 -12.63 -19.89
C ASP A 128 -0.69 -11.44 -19.93
N LYS A 129 -1.55 -11.30 -18.92
CA LYS A 129 -2.45 -10.16 -18.82
C LYS A 129 -1.68 -8.85 -18.63
N ALA A 130 -0.60 -8.86 -17.84
CA ALA A 130 0.30 -7.71 -17.72
C ALA A 130 0.93 -7.31 -19.06
N ARG A 131 1.41 -8.28 -19.85
CA ARG A 131 1.93 -8.03 -21.19
C ARG A 131 0.87 -7.47 -22.12
N GLU A 132 -0.34 -8.01 -22.07
CA GLU A 132 -1.44 -7.57 -22.92
C GLU A 132 -1.89 -6.15 -22.57
N ASN A 133 -2.13 -5.88 -21.28
CA ASN A 133 -2.47 -4.54 -20.81
C ASN A 133 -1.40 -3.51 -21.13
N HIS A 134 -0.11 -3.89 -21.05
CA HIS A 134 0.97 -3.01 -21.47
C HIS A 134 0.94 -2.70 -22.98
N ARG A 135 0.57 -3.66 -23.85
CA ARG A 135 0.40 -3.38 -25.30
C ARG A 135 -0.75 -2.41 -25.57
N GLN A 136 -1.74 -2.39 -24.68
CA GLN A 136 -2.90 -1.48 -24.74
C GLN A 136 -2.62 -0.13 -24.04
N HIS A 137 -1.41 0.09 -23.52
CA HIS A 137 -1.02 1.38 -22.98
C HIS A 137 -1.03 2.42 -24.11
N ASN A 138 -1.72 3.53 -23.86
CA ASN A 138 -1.72 4.69 -24.75
C ASN A 138 -1.18 5.89 -23.95
N PRO A 139 -0.02 6.46 -24.32
CA PRO A 139 0.51 7.64 -23.64
C PRO A 139 -0.38 8.89 -23.72
N ASP A 140 -1.23 9.00 -24.75
CA ASP A 140 -2.14 10.14 -24.94
C ASP A 140 -3.42 10.02 -24.09
N SER A 141 -3.53 8.95 -23.32
CA SER A 141 -4.68 8.69 -22.48
C SER A 141 -4.53 9.26 -21.06
N PRO A 142 -5.65 9.64 -20.41
CA PRO A 142 -5.64 9.93 -18.99
C PRO A 142 -5.39 8.69 -18.09
N SER A 143 -5.47 7.48 -18.64
CA SER A 143 -5.36 6.14 -18.03
C SER A 143 -4.07 5.40 -18.35
N LEU A 144 -3.69 4.47 -17.46
CA LEU A 144 -2.58 3.55 -17.74
C LEU A 144 -2.93 2.51 -18.84
N ILE A 145 -4.20 2.18 -19.07
CA ILE A 145 -4.67 1.32 -20.18
C ILE A 145 -5.83 2.03 -20.89
N GLY A 146 -5.83 2.06 -22.23
CA GLY A 146 -6.93 2.70 -22.99
C GLY A 146 -7.08 4.15 -22.60
N TRP A 147 -8.29 4.74 -22.53
CA TRP A 147 -8.67 6.06 -21.98
C TRP A 147 -9.71 5.94 -20.87
N TYR A 148 -9.98 7.01 -20.10
CA TYR A 148 -11.19 7.12 -19.26
C TYR A 148 -11.67 8.56 -19.14
N ASP A 149 -12.98 8.76 -19.32
CA ASP A 149 -13.71 10.00 -19.04
C ASP A 149 -15.01 9.60 -18.32
N ILE A 150 -15.26 10.16 -17.14
CA ILE A 150 -16.44 9.83 -16.32
C ILE A 150 -17.60 10.76 -16.72
N GLU A 151 -18.77 10.23 -17.11
CA GLU A 151 -20.01 11.01 -17.01
C GLU A 151 -20.34 11.22 -15.51
N PRO A 152 -20.64 12.46 -15.07
CA PRO A 152 -20.75 12.78 -13.65
C PRO A 152 -21.85 11.94 -12.98
N LYS A 153 -21.46 11.06 -12.05
CA LYS A 153 -22.40 10.34 -11.18
C LYS A 153 -22.97 11.20 -10.04
N PHE A 154 -22.85 12.52 -10.11
CA PHE A 154 -23.40 13.44 -9.12
C PHE A 154 -23.79 14.77 -9.76
N GLN A 155 -25.08 15.09 -9.76
CA GLN A 155 -25.49 16.50 -9.83
C GLN A 155 -25.19 17.09 -8.46
N PRO A 156 -24.24 18.05 -8.31
CA PRO A 156 -24.15 18.77 -7.05
C PRO A 156 -25.51 19.45 -6.85
N LYS A 157 -26.15 19.22 -5.70
CA LYS A 157 -27.18 20.16 -5.24
C LYS A 157 -26.48 21.51 -5.26
N GLN A 158 -26.98 22.39 -6.11
CA GLN A 158 -26.54 23.77 -6.20
C GLN A 158 -26.56 24.31 -4.77
N LEU A 159 -25.38 24.49 -4.18
CA LEU A 159 -25.26 25.34 -3.01
C LEU A 159 -25.61 26.72 -3.55
N GLU A 160 -26.84 27.15 -3.31
CA GLU A 160 -27.21 28.54 -3.47
C GLU A 160 -26.27 29.34 -2.58
N ILE A 161 -25.22 29.90 -3.17
CA ILE A 161 -24.55 31.05 -2.60
C ILE A 161 -25.52 32.20 -2.84
N THR A 162 -26.53 32.29 -1.97
CA THR A 162 -27.34 33.50 -1.85
C THR A 162 -26.43 34.57 -1.27
N ASN A 163 -25.99 35.47 -2.15
CA ASN A 163 -25.55 36.84 -1.92
C ASN A 163 -24.82 37.12 -0.57
N LEU A 164 -23.49 37.07 -0.59
CA LEU A 164 -22.62 37.74 0.39
C LEU A 164 -21.89 38.95 -0.21
N PHE A 165 -22.51 39.61 -1.20
CA PHE A 165 -22.17 40.98 -1.58
C PHE A 165 -23.45 41.76 -1.85
N GLY A 166 -23.99 42.31 -0.76
CA GLY A 166 -25.02 43.32 -0.69
C GLY A 166 -24.83 44.08 0.61
#